data_AF-A0A914NL25-F1
#
_entry.id   AF-A0A914NL25-F1
#
_cell.length_a   1.000
_cell.length_b   1.000
_cell.length_c   1.000
_cell.angle_alpha   90.00
_cell.angle_beta   90.00
_cell.angle_gamma   90.00
#
_symmetry.space_group_name_H-M   'P 1'
#
loop_
_entity.id
_entity.type
_entity.pdbx_description
1 polymer ?
#
loop_
_entity_poly.entity_id
_entity_poly.type
_entity_poly.pdbx_seq_one_letter_code
_entity_poly.pdbx_strand_id
1 'polypeptide(L)'
;MNEWFHCNKCFLVGTNDSQFWFTSCGHIICAECKKNGNLLLGQKGICVVCSKQETSIMMVNKNMKPDLIHLFRPPKDLLIEFTSKIKTTVEFQNAHRQRFFKHIREKYNKAAKIAKAAHVEITKRVEREKNLLAERNQVRMELDSTKDYVRQLEKVLADRDQEIHRLKRKSPSFVKRTSPHLK
;
A
#
# COMPACT_ATOMS: atom_id res chain seq x y z
N MET A 1 -13.32 -49.31 15.25
CA MET A 1 -13.57 -49.47 16.70
C MET A 1 -13.47 -48.09 17.33
N ASN A 2 -14.43 -47.69 18.18
CA ASN A 2 -14.32 -46.47 18.97
C ASN A 2 -13.41 -46.77 20.17
N GLU A 3 -12.11 -46.95 19.90
CA GLU A 3 -11.11 -47.36 20.91
C GLU A 3 -10.81 -46.28 21.94
N TRP A 4 -11.34 -45.07 21.75
CA TRP A 4 -10.85 -43.91 22.48
C TRP A 4 -11.56 -43.67 23.83
N PHE A 5 -12.71 -44.31 24.09
CA PHE A 5 -13.34 -44.30 25.41
C PHE A 5 -14.06 -45.62 25.74
N HIS A 6 -14.27 -45.86 27.03
CA HIS A 6 -14.85 -47.10 27.56
C HIS A 6 -15.75 -46.83 28.78
N CYS A 7 -16.51 -47.83 29.21
CA CYS A 7 -17.24 -47.79 30.47
C CYS A 7 -16.27 -47.83 31.66
N ASN A 8 -16.29 -46.84 32.55
CA ASN A 8 -15.42 -46.80 33.72
C ASN A 8 -15.76 -47.85 34.80
N LYS A 9 -16.87 -48.60 34.67
CA LYS A 9 -17.25 -49.67 35.61
C LYS A 9 -16.82 -51.06 35.14
N CYS A 10 -17.08 -51.39 33.88
CA CYS A 10 -16.83 -52.73 33.33
C CYS A 10 -15.79 -52.77 32.21
N PHE A 11 -15.18 -51.63 31.88
CA PHE A 11 -14.16 -51.49 30.83
C PHE A 11 -14.62 -51.88 29.42
N LEU A 12 -15.93 -52.00 29.20
CA LEU A 12 -16.49 -52.21 27.87
C LEU A 12 -16.09 -51.04 26.95
N VAL A 13 -15.29 -51.34 25.93
CA VAL A 13 -14.98 -50.44 24.83
C VAL A 13 -16.15 -50.42 23.86
N GLY A 14 -16.61 -49.22 23.50
CA GLY A 14 -17.79 -49.05 22.66
C GLY A 14 -17.60 -49.55 21.23
N THR A 15 -18.62 -50.23 20.71
CA THR A 15 -18.85 -50.36 19.26
C THR A 15 -19.75 -49.22 18.77
N ASN A 16 -20.00 -49.12 17.46
CA ASN A 16 -20.82 -48.05 16.88
C ASN A 16 -22.25 -47.99 17.45
N ASP A 17 -22.79 -49.12 17.92
CA ASP A 17 -24.15 -49.23 18.45
C ASP A 17 -24.21 -49.13 19.99
N SER A 18 -23.05 -49.03 20.64
CA SER A 18 -22.98 -48.99 22.11
C SER A 18 -23.42 -47.64 22.65
N GLN A 19 -24.43 -47.64 23.51
CA GLN A 19 -24.88 -46.44 24.21
C GLN A 19 -24.09 -46.21 25.50
N PHE A 20 -23.63 -44.97 25.67
CA PHE A 20 -22.94 -44.52 26.86
C PHE A 20 -23.59 -43.30 27.47
N TRP A 21 -23.38 -43.13 28.77
CA TRP A 21 -23.80 -41.98 29.53
C TRP A 21 -22.61 -41.35 30.23
N PHE A 22 -22.57 -40.03 30.21
CA PHE A 22 -21.58 -39.23 30.90
C PHE A 22 -22.20 -38.61 32.15
N THR A 23 -21.46 -38.68 33.25
CA THR A 23 -21.90 -38.17 34.56
C THR A 23 -21.24 -36.82 34.87
N SER A 24 -21.90 -35.97 35.68
CA SER A 24 -21.32 -34.68 36.10
C SER A 24 -20.03 -34.81 36.94
N CYS A 25 -19.77 -36.01 37.48
CA CYS A 25 -18.53 -36.34 38.17
C CYS A 25 -17.41 -36.87 37.25
N GLY A 26 -17.63 -36.93 35.94
CA GLY A 26 -16.60 -37.26 34.95
C GLY A 26 -16.51 -38.72 34.52
N HIS A 27 -17.42 -39.60 34.98
CA HIS A 27 -17.43 -41.01 34.61
C HIS A 27 -18.36 -41.31 33.43
N ILE A 28 -17.94 -42.25 32.59
CA ILE A 28 -18.62 -42.80 31.43
C ILE A 28 -19.16 -44.19 31.77
N ILE A 29 -20.46 -44.42 31.56
CA ILE A 29 -21.15 -45.65 31.95
C ILE A 29 -21.88 -46.24 30.74
N CYS A 30 -21.74 -47.54 30.47
CA CYS A 30 -22.49 -48.24 29.41
C CYS A 30 -23.95 -48.52 29.82
N ALA A 31 -24.77 -48.89 28.84
CA ALA A 31 -26.19 -49.22 29.07
C ALA A 31 -26.41 -50.27 30.17
N GLU A 32 -25.58 -51.33 30.17
CA GLU A 32 -25.72 -52.44 31.10
C GLU A 32 -25.38 -52.02 32.55
N CYS A 33 -24.25 -51.34 32.75
CA CYS A 33 -23.88 -50.82 34.07
C CYS A 33 -24.86 -49.75 34.58
N LYS A 34 -25.48 -48.99 33.67
CA LYS A 34 -26.53 -48.04 34.02
C LYS A 34 -27.80 -48.75 34.49
N LYS A 35 -28.18 -49.86 33.85
CA LYS A 35 -29.36 -50.67 34.21
C LYS A 35 -29.15 -51.41 35.54
N ASN A 36 -27.99 -52.02 35.73
CA ASN A 36 -27.72 -52.89 36.88
C ASN A 36 -27.26 -52.14 38.14
N GLY A 37 -26.77 -50.91 38.00
CA GLY A 37 -26.10 -50.18 39.08
C GLY A 37 -26.95 -49.22 39.90
N ASN A 38 -28.29 -49.25 39.81
CA ASN A 38 -29.17 -48.29 40.51
C ASN A 38 -28.85 -46.80 40.24
N LEU A 39 -28.26 -46.47 39.08
CA LEU A 39 -28.00 -45.08 38.65
C LEU A 39 -29.29 -44.24 38.44
N LEU A 40 -30.47 -44.84 38.62
CA LEU A 40 -31.73 -44.38 38.06
C LEU A 40 -32.87 -44.32 39.09
N LEU A 41 -32.71 -43.50 40.12
CA LEU A 41 -33.85 -42.93 40.83
C LEU A 41 -33.85 -41.41 40.62
N GLY A 42 -34.17 -40.98 39.39
CA GLY A 42 -34.41 -39.56 39.04
C GLY A 42 -33.31 -38.86 38.22
N GLN A 43 -33.46 -37.53 38.04
CA GLN A 43 -32.50 -36.65 37.30
C GLN A 43 -31.14 -36.49 38.00
N LYS A 44 -31.05 -36.85 39.28
CA LYS A 44 -29.85 -36.85 40.12
C LYS A 44 -29.75 -38.21 40.81
N GLY A 45 -28.60 -38.87 40.77
CA GLY A 45 -28.39 -40.20 41.34
C GLY A 45 -27.00 -40.38 41.98
N ILE A 46 -26.66 -41.62 42.34
CA ILE A 46 -25.35 -41.98 42.91
C ILE A 46 -24.48 -42.55 41.79
N CYS A 47 -23.25 -42.05 41.64
CA CYS A 47 -22.31 -42.59 40.65
C CYS A 47 -21.88 -44.02 41.01
N VAL A 48 -22.02 -44.99 40.10
CA VAL A 48 -21.60 -46.39 40.33
C VAL A 48 -20.08 -46.62 40.36
N VAL A 49 -19.30 -45.60 40.03
CA VAL A 49 -17.83 -45.66 40.02
C VAL A 49 -17.25 -45.05 41.29
N CYS A 50 -17.65 -43.82 41.64
CA CYS A 50 -17.09 -43.09 42.79
C CYS A 50 -18.08 -42.85 43.95
N SER A 51 -19.30 -43.37 43.85
CA SER A 51 -20.37 -43.22 44.86
C SER A 51 -20.76 -41.77 45.21
N LYS A 52 -20.37 -40.79 44.38
CA LYS A 52 -20.79 -39.39 44.55
C LYS A 52 -22.30 -39.26 44.41
N GLN A 53 -22.95 -38.70 45.43
CA GLN A 53 -24.38 -38.41 45.44
C GLN A 53 -24.72 -37.20 44.56
N GLU A 54 -25.99 -37.02 44.25
CA GLU A 54 -26.52 -35.94 43.41
C GLU A 54 -25.84 -35.79 42.03
N THR A 55 -25.31 -36.88 41.49
CA THR A 55 -24.65 -36.89 40.19
C THR A 55 -25.71 -36.85 39.09
N SER A 56 -25.64 -35.87 38.20
CA SER A 56 -26.47 -35.83 37.00
C SER A 56 -25.85 -36.69 35.90
N ILE A 57 -26.70 -37.22 35.03
CA ILE A 57 -26.30 -38.12 33.94
C ILE A 57 -26.89 -37.64 32.62
N MET A 58 -26.10 -37.70 31.55
CA MET A 58 -26.55 -37.36 30.21
C MET A 58 -26.08 -38.42 29.22
N MET A 59 -26.89 -38.70 28.20
CA MET A 59 -26.52 -39.64 27.15
C MET A 59 -25.44 -39.02 26.26
N VAL A 60 -24.40 -39.80 25.94
CA VAL A 60 -23.37 -39.40 24.98
C VAL A 60 -23.98 -39.46 23.57
N ASN A 61 -24.23 -38.31 22.98
CA ASN A 61 -24.82 -38.19 21.65
C ASN A 61 -24.53 -36.80 21.03
N LYS A 62 -25.02 -36.61 19.80
CA LYS A 62 -24.85 -35.35 19.04
C LYS A 62 -25.55 -34.12 19.64
N ASN A 63 -26.42 -34.30 20.63
CA ASN A 63 -27.15 -33.22 21.29
C ASN A 63 -26.43 -32.68 22.53
N MET A 64 -25.24 -33.23 22.86
CA MET A 64 -24.39 -32.67 23.92
C MET A 64 -23.93 -31.26 23.57
N LYS A 65 -23.58 -30.47 24.60
CA LYS A 65 -22.95 -29.17 24.41
C LYS A 65 -21.66 -29.32 23.57
N PRO A 66 -21.35 -28.38 22.67
CA PRO A 66 -20.15 -28.43 21.83
C PRO A 66 -18.86 -28.76 22.58
N ASP A 67 -18.63 -28.13 23.73
CA ASP A 67 -17.39 -28.36 24.51
C ASP A 67 -17.29 -29.79 25.07
N LEU A 68 -18.42 -30.43 25.35
CA LEU A 68 -18.47 -31.80 25.86
C LEU A 68 -18.44 -32.84 24.74
N ILE A 69 -19.06 -32.58 23.58
CA ILE A 69 -19.06 -33.55 22.48
C ILE A 69 -17.64 -33.78 21.93
N HIS A 70 -16.76 -32.78 21.99
CA HIS A 70 -15.35 -32.94 21.62
C HIS A 70 -14.64 -34.02 22.44
N LEU A 71 -15.03 -34.22 23.71
CA LEU A 71 -14.53 -35.27 24.59
C LEU A 71 -14.98 -36.69 24.21
N PHE A 72 -15.79 -36.84 23.16
CA PHE A 72 -16.22 -38.15 22.65
C PHE A 72 -15.92 -38.33 21.16
N ARG A 73 -15.31 -37.35 20.50
CA ARG A 73 -14.90 -37.47 19.09
C ARG A 73 -13.50 -38.07 18.96
N PRO A 74 -13.23 -38.90 17.93
CA PRO A 74 -11.90 -39.41 17.68
C PRO A 74 -10.86 -38.27 17.55
N PRO A 75 -9.70 -38.36 18.22
CA PRO A 75 -8.66 -37.33 18.15
C PRO A 75 -8.23 -36.98 16.71
N LYS A 76 -8.18 -37.98 15.82
CA LYS A 76 -7.85 -37.79 14.41
C LYS A 76 -8.83 -36.84 13.71
N ASP A 77 -10.12 -36.96 13.98
CA ASP A 77 -11.15 -36.14 13.34
C ASP A 77 -11.10 -34.70 13.84
N LEU A 78 -10.82 -34.51 15.14
CA LEU A 78 -10.58 -33.20 15.72
C LEU A 78 -9.39 -32.52 15.06
N LEU A 79 -8.26 -33.24 14.92
CA LEU A 79 -7.05 -32.71 14.26
C LEU A 79 -7.32 -32.29 12.81
N ILE A 80 -8.03 -33.11 12.04
CA ILE A 80 -8.39 -32.80 10.65
C ILE A 80 -9.26 -31.54 10.59
N GLU A 81 -10.28 -31.44 11.44
CA GLU A 81 -11.18 -30.29 11.46
C GLU A 81 -10.45 -28.99 11.83
N PHE A 82 -9.66 -29.00 12.92
CA PHE A 82 -8.93 -27.81 13.35
C PHE A 82 -7.86 -27.40 12.34
N THR A 83 -7.12 -28.35 11.79
CA THR A 83 -6.08 -28.07 10.78
C THR A 83 -6.71 -27.49 9.51
N SER A 84 -7.85 -28.02 9.07
CA SER A 84 -8.58 -27.49 7.91
C SER A 84 -9.02 -26.04 8.15
N LYS A 85 -9.62 -25.74 9.32
CA LYS A 85 -10.03 -24.38 9.69
C LYS A 85 -8.86 -23.40 9.73
N ILE A 86 -7.73 -23.82 10.31
CA ILE A 86 -6.51 -23.00 10.37
C ILE A 86 -5.98 -22.75 8.96
N LYS A 87 -5.89 -23.80 8.12
CA LYS A 87 -5.44 -23.68 6.72
C LYS A 87 -6.25 -22.64 5.96
N THR A 88 -7.58 -22.75 5.96
CA THR A 88 -8.45 -21.79 5.25
C THR A 88 -8.29 -20.37 5.78
N THR A 89 -8.13 -20.21 7.10
CA THR A 89 -7.91 -18.90 7.72
C THR A 89 -6.59 -18.28 7.25
N VAL A 90 -5.51 -19.06 7.24
CA VAL A 90 -4.19 -18.62 6.78
C VAL A 90 -4.20 -18.27 5.30
N GLU A 91 -4.85 -19.08 4.46
CA GLU A 91 -5.02 -18.81 3.03
C GLU A 91 -5.73 -17.48 2.78
N PHE A 92 -6.84 -17.24 3.49
CA PHE A 92 -7.58 -15.98 3.41
C PHE A 92 -6.71 -14.79 3.82
N GLN A 93 -6.04 -14.87 4.98
CA GLN A 93 -5.18 -13.80 5.49
C GLN A 93 -4.00 -13.52 4.54
N ASN A 94 -3.39 -14.55 3.95
CA ASN A 94 -2.33 -14.42 2.97
C ASN A 94 -2.82 -13.71 1.70
N ALA A 95 -3.97 -14.12 1.16
CA ALA A 95 -4.56 -13.49 -0.01
C ALA A 95 -4.85 -12.00 0.24
N HIS A 96 -5.37 -11.66 1.42
CA HIS A 96 -5.62 -10.27 1.82
C HIS A 96 -4.32 -9.46 1.91
N ARG A 97 -3.28 -9.99 2.57
CA ARG A 97 -1.95 -9.36 2.64
C ARG A 97 -1.36 -9.13 1.25
N GLN A 98 -1.42 -10.11 0.36
CA GLN A 98 -0.90 -9.99 -1.00
C GLN A 98 -1.60 -8.89 -1.80
N ARG A 99 -2.93 -8.80 -1.72
CA ARG A 99 -3.70 -7.72 -2.36
C ARG A 99 -3.27 -6.35 -1.84
N PHE A 100 -3.09 -6.21 -0.53
CA PHE A 100 -2.61 -4.97 0.08
C PHE A 100 -1.21 -4.59 -0.42
N PHE A 101 -0.25 -5.52 -0.38
CA PHE A 101 1.11 -5.25 -0.87
C PHE A 101 1.14 -4.91 -2.35
N LYS A 102 0.31 -5.55 -3.18
CA LYS A 102 0.15 -5.20 -4.59
C LYS A 102 -0.33 -3.76 -4.75
N HIS A 103 -1.37 -3.35 -4.02
CA HIS A 103 -1.88 -1.97 -4.07
C HIS A 103 -0.82 -0.94 -3.66
N ILE A 104 -0.09 -1.18 -2.56
CA ILE A 104 0.97 -0.28 -2.11
C ILE A 104 2.10 -0.19 -3.13
N ARG A 105 2.52 -1.33 -3.71
CA ARG A 105 3.54 -1.38 -4.76
C ARG A 105 3.12 -0.59 -5.99
N GLU A 106 1.86 -0.70 -6.42
CA GLU A 106 1.32 0.07 -7.55
C GLU A 106 1.33 1.58 -7.27
N LYS A 107 0.93 2.01 -6.07
CA LYS A 107 1.02 3.41 -5.65
C LYS A 107 2.46 3.92 -5.66
N TYR A 108 3.38 3.16 -5.08
CA TYR A 108 4.80 3.51 -5.07
C TYR A 108 5.37 3.64 -6.49
N ASN A 109 5.08 2.69 -7.36
CA ASN A 109 5.54 2.71 -8.76
C ASN A 109 4.98 3.91 -9.54
N LYS A 110 3.72 4.30 -9.31
CA LYS A 110 3.14 5.50 -9.91
C LYS A 110 3.85 6.76 -9.42
N ALA A 111 4.06 6.90 -8.11
CA ALA A 111 4.78 8.03 -7.54
C ALA A 111 6.22 8.12 -8.05
N ALA A 112 6.94 6.99 -8.11
CA ALA A 112 8.31 6.92 -8.63
C ALA A 112 8.39 7.33 -10.11
N LYS A 113 7.41 6.93 -10.94
CA LYS A 113 7.34 7.37 -12.35
C LYS A 113 7.14 8.88 -12.48
N ILE A 114 6.23 9.46 -11.70
CA ILE A 114 5.97 10.90 -11.69
C ILE A 114 7.22 11.66 -11.24
N ALA A 115 7.86 11.23 -10.14
CA ALA A 115 9.08 11.84 -9.63
C ALA A 115 10.21 11.80 -10.66
N LYS A 116 10.40 10.66 -11.35
CA LYS A 116 11.39 10.53 -12.42
C LYS A 116 11.11 11.46 -13.60
N ALA A 117 9.84 11.55 -14.04
CA ALA A 117 9.46 12.45 -15.13
C ALA A 117 9.66 13.93 -14.74
N ALA A 118 9.28 14.31 -13.52
CA ALA A 118 9.50 15.66 -13.01
C ALA A 118 10.99 15.99 -12.93
N HIS A 119 11.82 15.06 -12.46
CA HIS A 119 13.27 15.24 -12.40
C HIS A 119 13.87 15.49 -13.80
N VAL A 120 13.47 14.71 -14.81
CA VAL A 120 13.93 14.90 -16.19
C VAL A 120 13.50 16.28 -16.73
N GLU A 121 12.26 16.70 -16.49
CA GLU A 121 11.78 18.00 -16.96
C GLU A 121 12.48 19.17 -16.26
N ILE A 122 12.73 19.07 -14.95
CA ILE A 122 13.48 20.07 -14.19
C ILE A 122 14.90 20.18 -14.76
N THR A 123 15.60 19.06 -14.97
CA THR A 123 16.95 19.08 -15.54
C THR A 123 16.98 19.73 -16.93
N LYS A 124 15.99 19.44 -17.79
CA LYS A 124 15.87 20.11 -19.10
C LYS A 124 15.61 21.60 -18.97
N ARG A 125 14.78 22.03 -18.00
CA ARG A 125 14.52 23.45 -17.75
C ARG A 125 15.76 24.18 -17.29
N VAL A 126 16.50 23.60 -16.34
CA VAL A 126 17.77 24.15 -15.86
C VAL A 126 18.76 24.33 -17.00
N GLU A 127 18.88 23.34 -17.89
CA GLU A 127 19.80 23.44 -19.03
C GLU A 127 19.36 24.52 -20.05
N ARG A 128 18.06 24.59 -20.36
CA ARG A 128 17.52 25.67 -21.21
C ARG A 128 17.77 27.05 -20.60
N GLU A 129 17.56 27.20 -19.30
CA GLU A 129 17.77 28.46 -18.60
C GLU A 129 19.24 28.89 -18.63
N LYS A 130 20.18 27.95 -18.49
CA LYS A 130 21.61 28.23 -18.67
C LYS A 130 21.94 28.73 -20.08
N ASN A 131 21.41 28.09 -21.11
CA ASN A 131 21.64 28.49 -22.50
C ASN A 131 21.07 29.89 -22.78
N LEU A 132 19.84 30.15 -22.35
CA LEU A 132 19.23 31.48 -22.48
C LEU A 132 20.02 32.55 -21.72
N LEU A 133 20.58 32.22 -20.55
CA LEU A 133 21.43 33.14 -19.80
C LEU A 133 22.73 33.48 -20.55
N ALA A 134 23.33 32.49 -21.21
CA ALA A 134 24.52 32.66 -22.03
C ALA A 134 24.23 33.54 -23.27
N GLU A 135 23.15 33.24 -24.00
CA GLU A 135 22.70 34.05 -25.15
C GLU A 135 22.39 35.48 -24.74
N ARG A 136 21.66 35.68 -23.63
CA ARG A 136 21.38 37.02 -23.09
C ARG A 136 22.67 37.79 -22.80
N ASN A 137 23.67 37.12 -22.22
CA ASN A 137 24.97 37.76 -21.94
C ASN A 137 25.69 38.17 -23.23
N GLN A 138 25.65 37.33 -24.25
CA GLN A 138 26.25 37.62 -25.56
C GLN A 138 25.58 38.82 -26.24
N VAL A 139 24.25 38.81 -26.34
CA VAL A 139 23.48 39.92 -26.92
C VAL A 139 23.72 41.23 -26.17
N ARG A 140 23.85 41.17 -24.83
CA ARG A 140 24.18 42.35 -24.03
C ARG A 140 25.55 42.91 -24.41
N MET A 141 26.58 42.07 -24.58
CA MET A 141 27.91 42.52 -24.99
C MET A 141 27.90 43.15 -26.39
N GLU A 142 27.17 42.56 -27.34
CA GLU A 142 27.03 43.12 -28.70
C GLU A 142 26.29 44.45 -28.70
N LEU A 143 25.24 44.58 -27.88
CA LEU A 143 24.50 45.82 -27.70
C LEU A 143 25.39 46.93 -27.13
N ASP A 144 26.18 46.62 -26.11
CA ASP A 144 27.09 47.59 -25.49
C ASP A 144 28.18 48.03 -26.48
N SER A 145 28.77 47.09 -27.23
CA SER A 145 29.75 47.40 -28.30
C SER A 145 29.14 48.27 -29.40
N THR A 146 27.89 47.98 -29.80
CA THR A 146 27.19 48.76 -30.83
C THR A 146 26.87 50.17 -30.34
N LYS A 147 26.43 50.32 -29.07
CA LYS A 147 26.20 51.63 -28.46
C LYS A 147 27.47 52.47 -28.43
N ASP A 148 28.61 51.86 -28.09
CA ASP A 148 29.89 52.57 -28.07
C ASP A 148 30.33 52.97 -29.48
N TYR A 149 30.11 52.10 -30.48
CA TYR A 149 30.37 52.44 -31.89
C TYR A 149 29.50 53.59 -32.40
N VAL A 150 28.20 53.59 -32.07
CA VAL A 150 27.28 54.69 -32.41
C VAL A 150 27.76 56.01 -31.80
N ARG A 151 28.12 56.02 -30.51
CA ARG A 151 28.68 57.23 -29.86
C ARG A 151 29.92 57.76 -30.55
N GLN A 152 30.80 56.87 -31.04
CA GLN A 152 31.98 57.27 -31.80
C GLN A 152 31.60 57.91 -33.14
N LEU A 153 30.68 57.30 -33.88
CA LEU A 153 30.19 57.84 -35.15
C LEU A 153 29.50 59.20 -34.97
N GLU A 154 28.66 59.36 -33.94
CA GLU A 154 28.02 60.64 -33.62
C GLU A 154 29.04 61.75 -33.37
N LYS A 155 30.14 61.44 -32.66
CA LYS A 155 31.23 62.39 -32.44
C LYS A 155 31.93 62.77 -33.75
N VAL A 156 32.22 61.78 -34.60
CA VAL A 156 32.85 62.02 -35.91
C VAL A 156 31.95 62.88 -36.80
N LEU A 157 30.64 62.61 -36.82
CA LEU A 157 29.66 63.41 -37.57
C LEU A 157 29.64 64.86 -37.06
N ALA A 158 29.59 65.07 -35.74
CA ALA A 158 29.64 66.40 -35.14
C ALA A 158 30.93 67.16 -35.51
N ASP A 159 32.08 66.50 -35.48
CA ASP A 159 33.37 67.09 -35.88
C ASP A 159 33.39 67.46 -37.37
N ARG A 160 32.84 66.60 -38.24
CA ARG A 160 32.71 66.88 -39.68
C ARG A 160 31.76 68.04 -39.96
N ASP A 161 30.62 68.12 -39.27
CA ASP A 161 29.66 69.21 -39.42
C ASP A 161 30.28 70.55 -39.01
N GLN A 162 31.03 70.58 -37.90
CA GLN A 162 31.79 71.77 -37.50
C GLN A 162 32.78 72.21 -38.58
N GLU A 163 33.49 71.27 -39.20
CA GLU A 163 34.45 71.58 -40.26
C GLU A 163 33.76 72.10 -41.53
N ILE A 164 32.64 71.50 -41.95
CA ILE A 164 31.82 71.99 -43.06
C ILE A 164 31.36 73.43 -42.79
N HIS A 165 30.90 73.71 -41.57
CA HIS A 165 30.52 75.06 -41.17
C HIS A 165 31.69 76.06 -41.24
N ARG A 166 32.90 75.65 -40.85
CA ARG A 166 34.11 76.47 -40.99
C ARG A 166 34.47 76.75 -42.45
N LEU A 167 34.44 75.73 -43.31
CA LEU A 167 34.73 75.88 -44.74
C LEU A 167 33.70 76.77 -45.45
N LYS A 168 32.41 76.62 -45.14
CA LYS A 168 31.35 77.50 -45.65
C LYS A 168 31.54 78.97 -45.26
N ARG A 169 32.11 79.27 -44.09
CA ARG A 169 32.45 80.64 -43.67
C ARG A 169 33.67 81.22 -44.41
N LYS A 170 34.54 80.38 -45.01
CA LYS A 170 35.77 80.79 -45.71
C LYS A 170 35.61 80.94 -47.23
N SER A 171 34.51 80.47 -47.83
CA SER A 171 34.28 80.63 -49.28
C SER A 171 33.81 82.05 -49.64
N PRO A 172 34.48 82.78 -50.55
CA PRO A 172 34.01 84.06 -51.06
C PRO A 172 32.77 83.88 -51.94
N SER A 173 31.77 84.75 -51.79
CA SER A 173 30.58 84.81 -52.63
C SER A 173 30.97 85.04 -54.10
N PHE A 174 30.73 84.06 -54.98
CA PHE A 174 30.82 84.25 -56.42
C PHE A 174 29.62 85.07 -56.89
N VAL A 175 29.86 86.35 -57.15
CA VAL A 175 28.89 87.31 -57.69
C VAL A 175 28.45 86.83 -59.08
N LYS A 176 27.13 86.64 -59.27
CA LYS A 176 26.52 86.48 -60.60
C LYS A 176 26.86 87.72 -61.45
N ARG A 177 27.73 87.57 -62.45
CA ARG A 177 27.85 88.56 -63.53
C ARG A 177 26.63 88.45 -64.43
N THR A 178 25.72 89.41 -64.27
CA THR A 178 24.77 89.81 -65.30
C THR A 178 25.56 90.37 -66.48
N SER A 179 25.29 89.91 -67.71
CA SER A 179 25.65 90.67 -68.91
C SER A 179 24.38 91.02 -69.71
N PRO A 180 24.34 92.21 -70.32
CA PRO A 180 23.11 92.88 -70.73
C PRO A 180 22.78 92.64 -72.20
N HIS A 181 21.54 92.98 -72.53
CA HIS A 181 20.89 92.95 -73.83
C HIS A 181 21.50 93.91 -74.90
N LEU A 182 21.35 93.49 -76.17
CA LEU A 182 21.06 94.26 -77.41
C LEU A 182 22.12 95.22 -78.01
N LYS A 183 22.64 94.90 -79.19
CA LYS A 183 22.10 95.26 -80.53
C LYS A 183 22.77 94.44 -81.62
#